data_AF-A0A957RBX8-F1
#
_entry.id   AF-A0A957RBX8-F1
#
_cell.length_a   1.000
_cell.length_b   1.000
_cell.length_c   1.000
_cell.angle_alpha   90.00
_cell.angle_beta   90.00
_cell.angle_gamma   90.00
#
_symmetry.space_group_name_H-M   'P 1'
#
loop_
_entity.id
_entity.type
_entity.pdbx_description
1 polymer ?
#
loop_
_entity_poly.entity_id
_entity_poly.type
_entity_poly.pdbx_seq_one_letter_code
_entity_poly.pdbx_strand_id
1 'polypeptide(L)'
;VSPYKHDGPGGKGRPPFVQKVIMPDPYRGPYLGYSAASGSAFAGHVAKAVQQVEADGRGVAAFICESLMGCGGQIVFPDAYMAAAFRHVRAAGGICIADEVQTGFGRVGTHFWGFQTQGVVPDIVTMGKPAGNGHPLAVVATTPEIADRFANGMEYFNTFGGNPVSCAIGLAVLDVIEQEGLQENARVTGDYLMAGLRSLQERH
;
A
#
# COMPACT_ATOMS: atom_id res chain seq x y z
N VAL A 1 12.37 -6.81 2.51
CA VAL A 1 12.09 -5.42 2.11
C VAL A 1 11.42 -4.60 3.22
N SER A 2 10.63 -5.19 4.12
CA SER A 2 9.98 -4.45 5.22
C SER A 2 11.01 -3.91 6.24
N PRO A 3 11.07 -2.58 6.49
CA PRO A 3 12.01 -1.96 7.42
C PRO A 3 11.97 -2.55 8.84
N TYR A 4 10.78 -2.84 9.38
CA TYR A 4 10.63 -3.42 10.71
C TYR A 4 11.39 -4.74 10.89
N LYS A 5 11.44 -5.58 9.85
CA LYS A 5 12.19 -6.87 9.90
C LYS A 5 13.71 -6.67 9.82
N HIS A 6 14.17 -5.58 9.21
CA HIS A 6 15.59 -5.30 9.02
C HIS A 6 16.19 -4.48 10.17
N ASP A 7 15.37 -3.62 10.78
CA ASP A 7 15.78 -2.65 11.80
C ASP A 7 15.43 -3.11 13.23
N GLY A 8 14.56 -4.11 13.37
CA GLY A 8 14.20 -4.70 14.65
C GLY A 8 15.27 -5.66 15.23
N PRO A 9 15.09 -6.12 16.48
CA PRO A 9 15.98 -7.09 17.10
C PRO A 9 16.17 -8.35 16.23
N GLY A 10 17.44 -8.70 15.95
CA GLY A 10 17.79 -9.83 15.08
C GLY A 10 17.90 -9.48 13.58
N GLY A 11 17.62 -8.24 13.19
CA GLY A 11 17.83 -7.75 11.83
C GLY A 11 19.31 -7.57 11.48
N LYS A 12 19.65 -7.78 10.20
CA LYS A 12 21.02 -7.59 9.65
C LYS A 12 21.13 -6.35 8.76
N GLY A 13 20.22 -5.38 8.92
CA GLY A 13 20.08 -4.25 8.02
C GLY A 13 19.40 -4.60 6.69
N ARG A 14 19.20 -3.57 5.85
CA ARG A 14 18.55 -3.72 4.55
C ARG A 14 19.50 -4.39 3.54
N PRO A 15 19.00 -5.22 2.61
CA PRO A 15 19.79 -5.70 1.48
C PRO A 15 20.34 -4.53 0.64
N PRO A 16 21.48 -4.70 -0.06
CA PRO A 16 22.12 -3.62 -0.81
C PRO A 16 21.24 -3.05 -1.94
N PHE A 17 20.34 -3.86 -2.51
CA PHE A 17 19.40 -3.50 -3.57
C PHE A 17 18.09 -2.87 -3.09
N VAL A 18 17.87 -2.71 -1.79
CA VAL A 18 16.65 -2.11 -1.22
C VAL A 18 16.98 -0.71 -0.74
N GLN A 19 16.35 0.35 -1.23
CA GLN A 19 16.41 1.66 -0.55
C GLN A 19 15.22 1.84 0.38
N LYS A 20 15.42 2.53 1.50
CA LYS A 20 14.35 2.93 2.43
C LYS A 20 14.14 4.43 2.32
N VAL A 21 12.88 4.84 2.41
CA VAL A 21 12.49 6.24 2.56
C VAL A 21 11.85 6.44 3.93
N ILE A 22 11.81 7.66 4.41
CA ILE A 22 11.19 7.97 5.69
C ILE A 22 9.69 7.66 5.66
N MET A 23 9.14 7.33 6.83
CA MET A 23 7.69 7.18 7.00
C MET A 23 7.00 8.54 6.77
N PRO A 24 5.96 8.61 5.94
CA PRO A 24 5.17 9.82 5.72
C PRO A 24 4.19 10.04 6.88
N ASP A 25 4.72 10.19 8.10
CA ASP A 25 3.96 10.43 9.33
C ASP A 25 3.74 11.95 9.51
N PRO A 26 2.51 12.47 9.27
CA PRO A 26 2.21 13.89 9.38
C PRO A 26 2.08 14.39 10.83
N TYR A 27 2.19 13.50 11.83
CA TYR A 27 2.09 13.85 13.24
C TYR A 27 3.46 13.88 13.93
N ARG A 28 4.32 12.90 13.69
CA ARG A 28 5.67 12.81 14.32
C ARG A 28 6.82 13.01 13.36
N GLY A 29 6.55 13.03 12.06
CA GLY A 29 7.57 13.22 11.04
C GLY A 29 8.07 14.66 10.91
N PRO A 30 9.06 14.90 10.04
CA PRO A 30 9.65 16.22 9.84
C PRO A 30 8.73 17.23 9.13
N TYR A 31 7.62 16.77 8.53
CA TYR A 31 6.66 17.62 7.83
C TYR A 31 5.27 17.39 8.42
N LEU A 32 4.79 18.35 9.19
CA LEU A 32 3.55 18.20 9.95
C LEU A 32 2.30 18.49 9.10
N GLY A 33 1.19 17.87 9.48
CA GLY A 33 -0.13 18.08 8.88
C GLY A 33 -0.37 17.32 7.58
N TYR A 34 -1.63 17.28 7.16
CA TYR A 34 -2.11 16.43 6.06
C TYR A 34 -2.12 17.13 4.69
N SER A 35 -1.49 18.28 4.58
CA SER A 35 -1.55 19.11 3.36
C SER A 35 -0.78 18.50 2.18
N ALA A 36 -1.13 18.91 0.96
CA ALA A 36 -0.39 18.56 -0.26
C ALA A 36 1.08 19.00 -0.22
N ALA A 37 1.39 20.09 0.51
CA ALA A 37 2.76 20.54 0.72
C ALA A 37 3.55 19.55 1.58
N SER A 38 2.95 19.08 2.68
CA SER A 38 3.54 18.04 3.56
C SER A 38 3.76 16.74 2.78
N GLY A 39 2.77 16.30 2.01
CA GLY A 39 2.90 15.09 1.19
C GLY A 39 3.94 15.21 0.09
N SER A 40 4.04 16.35 -0.58
CA SER A 40 5.10 16.61 -1.57
C SER A 40 6.49 16.63 -0.92
N ALA A 41 6.62 17.18 0.29
CA ALA A 41 7.87 17.18 1.04
C ALA A 41 8.32 15.76 1.41
N PHE A 42 7.39 14.91 1.87
CA PHE A 42 7.68 13.48 2.08
C PHE A 42 8.05 12.75 0.79
N ALA A 43 7.34 13.00 -0.32
CA ALA A 43 7.65 12.42 -1.62
C ALA A 43 9.04 12.85 -2.14
N GLY A 44 9.53 14.02 -1.73
CA GLY A 44 10.90 14.46 -2.00
C GLY A 44 11.97 13.50 -1.44
N HIS A 45 11.68 12.72 -0.39
CA HIS A 45 12.59 11.66 0.07
C HIS A 45 12.62 10.46 -0.87
N VAL A 46 11.53 10.19 -1.59
CA VAL A 46 11.50 9.19 -2.67
C VAL A 46 12.36 9.67 -3.83
N ALA A 47 12.24 10.95 -4.22
CA ALA A 47 13.09 11.54 -5.26
C ALA A 47 14.58 11.45 -4.91
N LYS A 48 14.96 11.76 -3.67
CA LYS A 48 16.35 11.61 -3.19
C LYS A 48 16.83 10.16 -3.23
N ALA A 49 15.98 9.20 -2.84
CA ALA A 49 16.32 7.78 -2.90
C ALA A 49 16.52 7.31 -4.35
N VAL A 50 15.68 7.76 -5.28
CA VAL A 50 15.83 7.51 -6.73
C VAL A 50 17.18 8.05 -7.22
N GLN A 51 17.49 9.32 -6.93
CA GLN A 51 18.76 9.94 -7.31
C GLN A 51 19.97 9.19 -6.76
N GLN A 52 19.89 8.68 -5.53
CA GLN A 52 20.98 7.89 -4.95
C GLN A 52 21.16 6.55 -5.68
N VAL A 53 20.07 5.86 -6.05
CA VAL A 53 20.16 4.61 -6.82
C VAL A 53 20.84 4.84 -8.16
N GLU A 54 20.49 5.93 -8.84
CA GLU A 54 21.10 6.32 -10.12
C GLU A 54 22.57 6.72 -9.96
N ALA A 55 22.90 7.49 -8.91
CA ALA A 55 24.29 7.86 -8.59
C ALA A 55 25.17 6.65 -8.29
N ASP A 56 24.59 5.57 -7.76
CA ASP A 56 25.26 4.29 -7.56
C ASP A 56 25.41 3.47 -8.87
N GLY A 57 25.03 4.03 -10.03
CA GLY A 57 25.09 3.37 -11.33
C GLY A 57 24.01 2.29 -11.53
N ARG A 58 22.90 2.37 -10.80
CA ARG A 58 21.81 1.37 -10.84
C ARG A 58 20.50 1.98 -11.33
N GLY A 59 19.60 1.13 -11.82
CA GLY A 59 18.23 1.52 -12.17
C GLY A 59 17.25 1.27 -11.02
N VAL A 60 16.18 2.08 -10.96
CA VAL A 60 15.07 1.86 -10.03
C VAL A 60 14.14 0.82 -10.62
N ALA A 61 14.05 -0.35 -9.98
CA ALA A 61 13.16 -1.42 -10.45
C ALA A 61 11.70 -1.18 -10.05
N ALA A 62 11.46 -0.92 -8.76
CA ALA A 62 10.11 -0.70 -8.25
C ALA A 62 10.11 0.13 -6.96
N PHE A 63 8.97 0.78 -6.70
CA PHE A 63 8.60 1.34 -5.41
C PHE A 63 7.39 0.59 -4.88
N ILE A 64 7.44 0.19 -3.60
CA ILE A 64 6.35 -0.50 -2.92
C ILE A 64 5.98 0.25 -1.64
N CYS A 65 4.69 0.49 -1.44
CA CYS A 65 4.17 1.16 -0.25
C CYS A 65 2.76 0.64 0.07
N GLU A 66 2.43 0.51 1.36
CA GLU A 66 1.03 0.37 1.78
C GLU A 66 0.27 1.64 1.40
N SER A 67 -1.02 1.54 1.07
CA SER A 67 -1.83 2.73 0.75
C SER A 67 -2.11 3.62 1.96
N LEU A 68 -2.14 2.99 3.14
CA LEU A 68 -2.05 3.60 4.46
C LEU A 68 -1.21 2.64 5.31
N MET A 69 -0.30 3.13 6.15
CA MET A 69 0.56 2.21 6.91
C MET A 69 -0.18 1.61 8.10
N GLY A 70 -0.50 0.32 8.03
CA GLY A 70 -1.20 -0.37 9.12
C GLY A 70 -0.29 -0.60 10.31
N CYS A 71 0.67 -1.53 10.19
CA CYS A 71 1.56 -1.88 11.31
C CYS A 71 2.55 -0.77 11.66
N GLY A 72 2.72 0.23 10.78
CA GLY A 72 3.51 1.43 11.04
C GLY A 72 2.87 2.41 12.02
N GLY A 73 1.61 2.20 12.42
CA GLY A 73 0.91 3.05 13.39
C GLY A 73 -0.44 3.58 12.93
N GLN A 74 -1.10 2.93 11.96
CA GLN A 74 -2.34 3.40 11.34
C GLN A 74 -2.17 4.81 10.74
N ILE A 75 -1.10 5.00 9.96
CA ILE A 75 -0.73 6.30 9.40
C ILE A 75 -1.50 6.54 8.10
N VAL A 76 -2.38 7.53 8.13
CA VAL A 76 -3.00 8.13 6.94
C VAL A 76 -1.97 9.08 6.32
N PHE A 77 -1.76 8.97 5.01
CA PHE A 77 -0.78 9.84 4.34
C PHE A 77 -1.33 11.26 4.17
N PRO A 78 -0.46 12.29 4.24
CA PRO A 78 -0.81 13.62 3.76
C PRO A 78 -1.17 13.58 2.26
N ASP A 79 -1.98 14.55 1.84
CA ASP A 79 -2.43 14.66 0.46
C ASP A 79 -1.26 14.68 -0.53
N ALA A 80 -1.49 14.16 -1.73
CA ALA A 80 -0.55 14.13 -2.85
C ALA A 80 0.77 13.35 -2.63
N TYR A 81 1.02 12.74 -1.47
CA TYR A 81 2.25 11.98 -1.20
C TYR A 81 2.45 10.85 -2.22
N MET A 82 1.50 9.92 -2.31
CA MET A 82 1.68 8.73 -3.15
C MET A 82 1.71 9.11 -4.64
N ALA A 83 0.88 10.08 -5.05
CA ALA A 83 0.90 10.62 -6.40
C ALA A 83 2.27 11.21 -6.78
N ALA A 84 2.88 12.00 -5.89
CA ALA A 84 4.21 12.56 -6.11
C ALA A 84 5.30 11.48 -6.10
N ALA A 85 5.25 10.53 -5.16
CA ALA A 85 6.18 9.41 -5.10
C ALA A 85 6.16 8.59 -6.39
N PHE A 86 4.98 8.23 -6.89
CA PHE A 86 4.82 7.46 -8.13
C PHE A 86 5.36 8.22 -9.35
N ARG A 87 5.16 9.55 -9.42
CA ARG A 87 5.76 10.36 -10.49
C ARG A 87 7.28 10.28 -10.49
N HIS A 88 7.92 10.39 -9.33
CA HIS A 88 9.38 10.30 -9.23
C HIS A 88 9.91 8.92 -9.66
N VAL A 89 9.23 7.85 -9.24
CA VAL A 89 9.63 6.47 -9.54
C VAL A 89 9.46 6.17 -11.04
N ARG A 90 8.32 6.53 -11.62
CA ARG A 90 8.04 6.34 -13.05
C ARG A 90 8.98 7.16 -13.94
N ALA A 91 9.34 8.37 -13.51
CA ALA A 91 10.32 9.20 -14.23
C ALA A 91 11.71 8.53 -14.31
N ALA A 92 12.06 7.68 -13.34
CA ALA A 92 13.29 6.88 -13.34
C ALA A 92 13.13 5.48 -13.96
N GLY A 93 11.99 5.21 -14.61
CA GLY A 93 11.71 3.93 -15.28
C GLY A 93 11.27 2.79 -14.36
N GLY A 94 11.02 3.06 -13.08
CA GLY A 94 10.53 2.07 -12.12
C GLY A 94 9.00 1.93 -12.13
N ILE A 95 8.52 0.77 -11.64
CA ILE A 95 7.08 0.52 -11.45
C ILE A 95 6.62 0.80 -10.01
N CYS A 96 5.33 1.09 -9.85
CA CYS A 96 4.72 1.46 -8.59
C CYS A 96 3.77 0.36 -8.10
N ILE A 97 3.99 -0.11 -6.88
CA ILE A 97 3.26 -1.21 -6.25
C ILE A 97 2.51 -0.65 -5.04
N ALA A 98 1.19 -0.83 -5.02
CA ALA A 98 0.37 -0.56 -3.84
C ALA A 98 0.15 -1.85 -3.05
N ASP A 99 0.54 -1.85 -1.78
CA ASP A 99 0.22 -2.93 -0.85
C ASP A 99 -1.13 -2.67 -0.19
N GLU A 100 -2.15 -3.38 -0.69
CA GLU A 100 -3.54 -3.33 -0.23
C GLU A 100 -3.90 -4.51 0.68
N VAL A 101 -2.90 -5.24 1.21
CA VAL A 101 -3.14 -6.40 2.08
C VAL A 101 -3.98 -6.03 3.30
N GLN A 102 -3.91 -4.80 3.81
CA GLN A 102 -4.72 -4.34 4.96
C GLN A 102 -5.87 -3.42 4.57
N THR A 103 -5.63 -2.58 3.58
CA THR A 103 -6.44 -1.38 3.28
C THR A 103 -7.42 -1.58 2.13
N GLY A 104 -7.30 -2.69 1.38
CA GLY A 104 -8.21 -3.00 0.29
C GLY A 104 -9.59 -3.45 0.76
N PHE A 105 -10.45 -3.77 -0.21
CA PHE A 105 -11.79 -4.34 0.02
C PHE A 105 -12.70 -3.45 0.90
N GLY A 106 -12.68 -2.14 0.64
CA GLY A 106 -13.59 -1.18 1.27
C GLY A 106 -13.21 -0.77 2.70
N ARG A 107 -12.04 -1.18 3.22
CA ARG A 107 -11.60 -0.89 4.59
C ARG A 107 -11.68 0.60 4.96
N VAL A 108 -11.33 1.48 4.04
CA VAL A 108 -11.32 2.94 4.25
C VAL A 108 -12.70 3.59 4.11
N GLY A 109 -13.71 2.83 3.67
CA GLY A 109 -15.11 3.25 3.50
C GLY A 109 -15.35 4.16 2.30
N THR A 110 -14.58 5.23 2.15
CA THR A 110 -14.73 6.18 1.02
C THR A 110 -14.36 5.58 -0.33
N HIS A 111 -13.51 4.56 -0.34
CA HIS A 111 -12.98 3.92 -1.54
C HIS A 111 -12.85 2.41 -1.32
N PHE A 112 -12.88 1.65 -2.42
CA PHE A 112 -12.71 0.20 -2.35
C PHE A 112 -11.24 -0.18 -2.14
N TRP A 113 -10.31 0.56 -2.76
CA TRP A 113 -8.87 0.43 -2.58
C TRP A 113 -8.29 1.68 -1.93
N GLY A 114 -7.39 1.50 -0.96
CA GLY A 114 -6.78 2.60 -0.23
C GLY A 114 -6.02 3.59 -1.12
N PHE A 115 -5.35 3.12 -2.18
CA PHE A 115 -4.56 3.98 -3.07
C PHE A 115 -5.41 5.03 -3.79
N GLN A 116 -6.72 4.79 -3.92
CA GLN A 116 -7.66 5.73 -4.55
C GLN A 116 -7.78 7.03 -3.74
N THR A 117 -7.56 6.97 -2.43
CA THR A 117 -7.55 8.16 -1.55
C THR A 117 -6.43 9.15 -1.92
N GLN A 118 -5.41 8.68 -2.65
CA GLN A 118 -4.30 9.49 -3.13
C GLN A 118 -4.42 9.83 -4.63
N GLY A 119 -5.52 9.45 -5.29
CA GLY A 119 -5.77 9.76 -6.69
C GLY A 119 -4.81 9.08 -7.67
N VAL A 120 -4.30 7.88 -7.34
CA VAL A 120 -3.36 7.14 -8.19
C VAL A 120 -3.92 5.82 -8.70
N VAL A 121 -3.32 5.29 -9.75
CA VAL A 121 -3.47 3.90 -10.20
C VAL A 121 -2.08 3.27 -10.22
N PRO A 122 -1.80 2.24 -9.39
CA PRO A 122 -0.52 1.55 -9.36
C PRO A 122 -0.37 0.57 -10.54
N ASP A 123 0.85 0.14 -10.79
CA ASP A 123 1.17 -0.84 -11.84
C ASP A 123 0.98 -2.28 -11.34
N ILE A 124 1.11 -2.49 -10.03
CA ILE A 124 0.81 -3.75 -9.32
C ILE A 124 0.05 -3.45 -8.02
N VAL A 125 -0.93 -4.29 -7.69
CA VAL A 125 -1.61 -4.29 -6.39
C VAL A 125 -1.39 -5.64 -5.72
N THR A 126 -0.92 -5.64 -4.48
CA THR A 126 -0.86 -6.86 -3.65
C THR A 126 -2.03 -6.89 -2.68
N MET A 127 -2.71 -8.03 -2.61
CA MET A 127 -3.92 -8.25 -1.82
C MET A 127 -3.78 -9.52 -0.99
N GLY A 128 -4.42 -9.56 0.16
CA GLY A 128 -4.41 -10.68 1.09
C GLY A 128 -5.51 -10.47 2.12
N LYS A 129 -5.27 -10.86 3.38
CA LYS A 129 -6.15 -10.68 4.56
C LYS A 129 -7.66 -10.63 4.23
N PRO A 130 -8.31 -9.47 3.96
CA PRO A 130 -9.74 -9.44 3.64
C PRO A 130 -10.11 -10.29 2.42
N ALA A 131 -9.23 -10.48 1.44
CA ALA A 131 -9.49 -11.26 0.22
C ALA A 131 -10.02 -12.68 0.52
N GLY A 132 -9.49 -13.37 1.53
CA GLY A 132 -9.99 -14.67 1.97
C GLY A 132 -10.75 -14.63 3.29
N ASN A 133 -10.86 -13.47 3.93
CA ASN A 133 -11.48 -13.21 5.22
C ASN A 133 -11.28 -14.34 6.28
N GLY A 134 -10.01 -14.75 6.46
CA GLY A 134 -9.62 -15.84 7.38
C GLY A 134 -9.15 -17.11 6.68
N HIS A 135 -9.58 -17.35 5.44
CA HIS A 135 -9.03 -18.41 4.58
C HIS A 135 -7.74 -17.95 3.88
N PRO A 136 -6.73 -18.83 3.70
CA PRO A 136 -5.52 -18.49 2.95
C PRO A 136 -5.81 -18.13 1.48
N LEU A 137 -5.76 -16.84 1.19
CA LEU A 137 -5.82 -16.29 -0.16
C LEU A 137 -4.96 -15.02 -0.24
N ALA A 138 -4.11 -14.97 -1.25
CA ALA A 138 -3.38 -13.78 -1.66
C ALA A 138 -3.58 -13.59 -3.17
N VAL A 139 -3.66 -12.34 -3.60
CA VAL A 139 -3.89 -11.98 -5.01
C VAL A 139 -2.89 -10.91 -5.40
N VAL A 140 -2.34 -11.03 -6.60
CA VAL A 140 -1.56 -9.97 -7.25
C VAL A 140 -2.32 -9.58 -8.51
N ALA A 141 -2.68 -8.30 -8.61
CA ALA A 141 -3.21 -7.73 -9.85
C ALA A 141 -2.13 -6.86 -10.49
N THR A 142 -2.00 -6.92 -11.81
CA THR A 142 -1.06 -6.09 -12.56
C THR A 142 -1.59 -5.79 -13.96
N THR A 143 -0.92 -4.90 -14.68
CA THR A 143 -1.26 -4.56 -16.06
C THR A 143 -0.96 -5.74 -17.00
N PRO A 144 -1.68 -5.85 -18.14
CA PRO A 144 -1.37 -6.85 -19.15
C PRO A 144 0.09 -6.77 -19.64
N GLU A 145 0.62 -5.55 -19.82
CA GLU A 145 2.01 -5.34 -20.23
C GLU A 145 3.01 -6.00 -19.26
N ILE A 146 2.83 -5.83 -17.94
CA ILE A 146 3.72 -6.45 -16.95
C ILE A 146 3.52 -7.98 -16.93
N ALA A 147 2.28 -8.45 -17.02
CA ALA A 147 1.98 -9.88 -17.06
C ALA A 147 2.64 -10.56 -18.28
N ASP A 148 2.55 -9.95 -19.46
CA ASP A 148 3.14 -10.47 -20.70
C ASP A 148 4.68 -10.53 -20.62
N ARG A 149 5.30 -9.53 -19.97
CA ARG A 149 6.76 -9.52 -19.76
C ARG A 149 7.22 -10.56 -18.73
N PHE A 150 6.37 -10.87 -17.76
CA PHE A 150 6.61 -11.93 -16.79
C PHE A 150 6.41 -13.32 -17.40
N ALA A 151 5.45 -13.48 -18.32
CA ALA A 151 5.16 -14.70 -19.05
C ALA A 151 6.19 -15.02 -20.15
N ASN A 152 7.47 -15.05 -19.79
CA ASN A 152 8.61 -15.22 -20.70
C ASN A 152 8.96 -16.68 -21.03
N GLY A 153 8.03 -17.61 -20.80
CA GLY A 153 8.18 -19.05 -21.03
C GLY A 153 8.59 -19.86 -19.80
N MET A 154 9.17 -19.24 -18.77
CA MET A 154 9.35 -19.88 -17.47
C MET A 154 8.10 -19.68 -16.61
N GLU A 155 7.42 -20.78 -16.26
CA GLU A 155 6.21 -20.71 -15.46
C GLU A 155 6.55 -20.34 -14.01
N TYR A 156 5.92 -19.29 -13.50
CA TYR A 156 5.75 -19.13 -12.07
C TYR A 156 4.62 -20.05 -11.62
N PHE A 157 4.96 -21.00 -10.76
CA PHE A 157 4.02 -22.00 -10.27
C PHE A 157 3.99 -22.03 -8.74
N ASN A 158 2.79 -22.19 -8.21
CA ASN A 158 2.55 -22.55 -6.81
C ASN A 158 1.56 -23.70 -6.80
N THR A 159 1.86 -24.77 -6.06
CA THR A 159 0.98 -25.96 -5.94
C THR A 159 -0.47 -25.61 -5.60
N PHE A 160 -0.69 -24.55 -4.83
CA PHE A 160 -2.03 -24.08 -4.43
C PHE A 160 -2.46 -22.78 -5.12
N GLY A 161 -1.66 -22.29 -6.08
CA GLY A 161 -2.00 -21.11 -6.87
C GLY A 161 -3.27 -21.35 -7.68
N GLY A 162 -4.23 -20.43 -7.59
CA GLY A 162 -5.52 -20.56 -8.30
C GLY A 162 -6.38 -21.74 -7.82
N ASN A 163 -6.21 -22.20 -6.58
CA ASN A 163 -7.02 -23.30 -6.06
C ASN A 163 -8.53 -22.94 -6.07
N PRO A 164 -9.41 -23.79 -6.63
CA PRO A 164 -10.83 -23.49 -6.77
C PRO A 164 -11.57 -23.18 -5.46
N VAL A 165 -11.17 -23.79 -4.35
CA VAL A 165 -11.79 -23.53 -3.03
C VAL A 165 -11.44 -22.12 -2.57
N SER A 166 -10.17 -21.72 -2.64
CA SER A 166 -9.76 -20.35 -2.32
C SER A 166 -10.43 -19.33 -3.24
N CYS A 167 -10.58 -19.63 -4.54
CA CYS A 167 -11.28 -18.76 -5.49
C CYS A 167 -12.77 -18.61 -5.14
N ALA A 168 -13.47 -19.71 -4.83
CA ALA A 168 -14.88 -19.66 -4.43
C ALA A 168 -15.09 -18.84 -3.15
N ILE A 169 -14.18 -18.97 -2.17
CA ILE A 169 -14.22 -18.17 -0.95
C ILE A 169 -13.98 -16.69 -1.25
N GLY A 170 -13.00 -16.36 -2.09
CA GLY A 170 -12.75 -14.98 -2.49
C GLY A 170 -13.95 -14.34 -3.19
N LEU A 171 -14.65 -15.09 -4.04
CA LEU A 171 -15.90 -14.65 -4.67
C LEU A 171 -17.01 -14.42 -3.63
N ALA A 172 -17.22 -15.37 -2.72
CA ALA A 172 -18.21 -15.22 -1.65
C ALA A 172 -17.93 -14.01 -0.74
N VAL A 173 -16.65 -13.70 -0.48
CA VAL A 173 -16.26 -12.49 0.25
C VAL A 173 -16.67 -11.22 -0.51
N LEU A 174 -16.42 -11.17 -1.82
CA LEU A 174 -16.82 -10.02 -2.65
C LEU A 174 -18.35 -9.86 -2.66
N ASP A 175 -19.08 -10.96 -2.83
CA ASP A 175 -20.55 -10.97 -2.80
C ASP A 175 -21.08 -10.41 -1.48
N VAL A 176 -20.53 -10.82 -0.34
CA VAL A 176 -20.93 -10.32 0.98
C VAL A 176 -20.61 -8.83 1.14
N ILE A 177 -19.43 -8.38 0.70
CA ILE A 177 -19.06 -6.96 0.76
C ILE A 177 -20.07 -6.10 0.00
N GLU A 178 -20.47 -6.53 -1.19
CA GLU A 178 -21.44 -5.83 -2.04
C GLU A 178 -22.86 -5.90 -1.46
N GLN A 179 -23.37 -7.10 -1.18
CA GLN A 179 -24.76 -7.34 -0.78
C GLN A 179 -25.10 -6.74 0.58
N GLU A 180 -24.16 -6.77 1.53
CA GLU A 180 -24.36 -6.19 2.86
C GLU A 180 -23.91 -4.72 2.94
N GLY A 181 -23.43 -4.14 1.84
CA GLY A 181 -22.99 -2.74 1.81
C GLY A 181 -21.83 -2.45 2.78
N LEU A 182 -20.90 -3.40 2.94
CA LEU A 182 -19.90 -3.34 4.01
C LEU A 182 -18.93 -2.16 3.89
N GLN A 183 -18.67 -1.68 2.67
CA GLN A 183 -17.87 -0.47 2.46
C GLN A 183 -18.57 0.76 3.08
N GLU A 184 -19.87 0.92 2.82
CA GLU A 184 -20.64 2.02 3.40
C GLU A 184 -20.76 1.88 4.92
N ASN A 185 -20.96 0.66 5.42
CA ASN A 185 -20.94 0.39 6.86
C ASN A 185 -19.59 0.76 7.49
N ALA A 186 -18.46 0.47 6.82
CA ALA A 186 -17.14 0.84 7.28
C ALA A 186 -16.98 2.37 7.36
N ARG A 187 -17.53 3.10 6.38
CA ARG A 187 -17.56 4.58 6.39
C ARG A 187 -18.36 5.11 7.58
N VAL A 188 -19.63 4.71 7.70
CA VAL A 188 -20.56 5.19 8.74
C VAL A 188 -20.02 4.87 10.14
N THR A 189 -19.62 3.62 10.37
CA THR A 189 -19.10 3.18 11.68
C THR A 189 -17.74 3.81 11.98
N GLY A 190 -16.88 3.96 10.97
CA GLY A 190 -15.60 4.64 11.09
C GLY A 190 -15.75 6.11 11.48
N ASP A 191 -16.67 6.83 10.83
CA ASP A 191 -16.98 8.23 11.14
C ASP A 191 -17.47 8.38 12.58
N TYR A 192 -18.37 7.48 13.03
CA TYR A 192 -18.84 7.44 14.40
C TYR A 192 -17.70 7.22 15.40
N LEU A 193 -16.82 6.23 15.17
CA LEU A 193 -15.67 5.95 16.02
C LEU A 193 -14.74 7.16 16.11
N MET A 194 -14.41 7.78 14.98
CA MET A 194 -13.53 8.94 14.93
C MET A 194 -14.12 10.16 15.64
N ALA A 195 -15.43 10.40 15.53
CA ALA A 195 -16.10 11.45 16.28
C ALA A 195 -16.01 11.21 17.80
N GLY A 196 -16.23 9.97 18.26
CA GLY A 196 -16.08 9.60 19.67
C GLY A 196 -14.65 9.78 20.19
N LEU A 197 -13.64 9.37 19.41
CA LEU A 197 -12.24 9.54 19.78
C LEU A 197 -11.83 11.02 19.88
N ARG A 198 -12.31 11.87 18.96
CA ARG A 198 -12.07 13.33 19.03
C ARG A 198 -12.71 13.96 20.26
N SER A 199 -13.93 13.56 20.62
CA SER A 199 -14.58 14.01 21.85
C SER A 199 -13.86 13.55 23.13
N LEU A 200 -13.21 12.38 23.11
CA LEU A 200 -12.36 11.93 24.22
C LEU A 200 -11.08 12.75 24.31
N GLN A 201 -10.43 13.06 23.19
CA GLN A 201 -9.21 13.87 23.10
C GLN A 201 -9.39 15.28 23.68
N GLU A 202 -10.59 15.87 23.59
CA GLU A 202 -10.87 17.17 24.21
C GLU A 202 -10.93 17.13 25.74
N ARG A 203 -11.11 15.93 26.33
CA ARG A 203 -11.32 15.73 27.77
C ARG A 203 -10.14 15.09 28.50
N HIS A 204 -9.21 14.46 27.78
CA HIS A 204 -8.09 13.69 28.31
C HIS A 204 -6.84 13.93 27.48
#